data_AF-A0A969Z0U0-F1
#
_entry.id   AF-A0A969Z0U0-F1
#
_cell.length_a   1.000
_cell.length_b   1.000
_cell.length_c   1.000
_cell.angle_alpha   90.00
_cell.angle_beta   90.00
_cell.angle_gamma   90.00
#
_symmetry.space_group_name_H-M   'P 1'
#
loop_
_entity.id
_entity.type
_entity.pdbx_description
1 polymer ?
#
loop_
_entity_poly.entity_id
_entity_poly.type
_entity_poly.pdbx_seq_one_letter_code
_entity_poly.pdbx_strand_id
1 'polypeptide(L)'
;MRKILRKLIKEEGLTSSESENLLIYIDKLRSSSPESYYVFFDNYAQLLYVNYNILLSKYTWDIDNLINHFISHPTLYENNKLIPLTSFPVEARPYLKDMQKGDYALMPSYLTTILTPDIINELPSPRVHDIIIKYEAANPYKETGLKYHFERLAKYQFITRLQTYRYLSRNKAAFDRFEVVGPDCLGGIFTNKEKSIYYYLFLTEANLSKANNAAQLLNYAIYGKIEGT
;
A
#
# COMPACT_ATOMS: atom_id res chain seq x y z
N MET A 1 11.11 9.17 -21.83
CA MET A 1 9.97 9.56 -20.96
C MET A 1 8.76 10.14 -21.70
N ARG A 2 8.88 11.20 -22.51
CA ARG A 2 7.72 11.84 -23.20
C ARG A 2 6.76 10.88 -23.92
N LYS A 3 7.28 9.84 -24.58
CA LYS A 3 6.46 8.79 -25.22
C LYS A 3 5.62 8.01 -24.20
N ILE A 4 6.21 7.58 -23.09
CA ILE A 4 5.54 6.85 -22.00
C ILE A 4 4.42 7.71 -21.40
N LEU A 5 4.68 8.99 -21.11
CA LEU A 5 3.65 9.89 -20.56
C LEU A 5 2.48 10.11 -21.52
N ARG A 6 2.75 10.21 -22.83
CA ARG A 6 1.67 10.24 -23.84
C ARG A 6 0.85 8.95 -23.86
N LYS A 7 1.48 7.79 -23.67
CA LYS A 7 0.77 6.51 -23.55
C LYS A 7 -0.14 6.48 -22.32
N LEU A 8 0.32 6.99 -21.17
CA LEU A 8 -0.51 7.11 -19.96
C LEU A 8 -1.77 7.95 -20.22
N ILE A 9 -1.62 9.11 -20.87
CA ILE A 9 -2.75 10.02 -21.18
C ILE A 9 -3.73 9.37 -22.17
N LYS A 10 -3.21 8.66 -23.17
CA LYS A 10 -4.02 7.91 -24.14
C LYS A 10 -4.52 6.56 -23.61
N GLU A 11 -4.17 6.24 -22.36
CA GLU A 11 -4.40 4.97 -21.70
C GLU A 11 -3.93 3.74 -22.50
N GLU A 12 -2.87 3.89 -23.29
CA GLU A 12 -2.20 2.79 -23.99
C GLU A 12 -1.37 1.97 -23.00
N GLY A 13 -1.43 0.64 -23.12
CA GLY A 13 -0.71 -0.30 -22.23
C GLY A 13 0.80 -0.12 -22.28
N LEU A 14 1.48 -0.24 -21.14
CA LEU A 14 2.93 -0.14 -21.02
C LEU A 14 3.59 -1.51 -21.09
N THR A 15 4.68 -1.61 -21.84
CA THR A 15 5.57 -2.78 -21.80
C THR A 15 6.35 -2.84 -20.47
N SER A 16 6.91 -4.00 -20.11
CA SER A 16 7.71 -4.14 -18.88
C SER A 16 8.87 -3.15 -18.79
N SER A 17 9.61 -2.93 -19.89
CA SER A 17 10.70 -1.93 -19.91
C SER A 17 10.18 -0.49 -19.78
N GLU A 18 9.02 -0.18 -20.36
CA GLU A 18 8.42 1.15 -20.18
C GLU A 18 7.94 1.35 -18.73
N SER A 19 7.38 0.31 -18.10
CA SER A 19 6.98 0.35 -16.69
C SER A 19 8.18 0.54 -15.77
N GLU A 20 9.27 -0.19 -15.98
CA GLU A 20 10.51 -0.05 -15.22
C GLU A 20 11.07 1.38 -15.35
N ASN A 21 11.20 1.88 -16.59
CA ASN A 21 11.69 3.22 -16.85
C ASN A 21 10.81 4.31 -16.21
N LEU A 22 9.49 4.11 -16.19
CA LEU A 22 8.55 5.01 -15.55
C LEU A 22 8.76 5.06 -14.03
N LEU A 23 8.88 3.90 -13.39
CA LEU A 23 9.08 3.83 -11.94
C LEU A 23 10.42 4.43 -11.52
N ILE A 24 11.51 4.12 -12.22
CA ILE A 24 12.83 4.73 -11.99
C ILE A 24 12.75 6.26 -12.12
N TYR A 25 12.01 6.75 -13.11
CA TYR A 25 11.82 8.18 -13.31
C TYR A 25 11.04 8.83 -12.16
N ILE A 26 9.98 8.20 -11.67
CA ILE A 26 9.18 8.67 -10.53
C ILE A 26 10.04 8.76 -9.27
N ASP A 27 10.82 7.72 -8.98
CA ASP A 27 11.72 7.69 -7.80
C ASP A 27 12.77 8.78 -7.89
N LYS A 28 13.39 8.94 -9.07
CA LYS A 28 14.36 10.00 -9.32
C LYS A 28 13.73 11.38 -9.12
N LEU A 29 12.56 11.64 -9.71
CA LEU A 29 11.83 12.90 -9.51
C LEU A 29 11.63 13.21 -8.03
N ARG A 30 11.14 12.23 -7.26
CA ARG A 30 10.89 12.40 -5.82
C ARG A 30 12.15 12.79 -5.05
N SER A 31 13.30 12.18 -5.38
CA SER A 31 14.57 12.45 -4.71
C SER A 31 15.29 13.74 -5.15
N SER A 32 15.20 14.10 -6.43
CA SER A 32 16.06 15.15 -7.01
C SER A 32 15.33 16.44 -7.34
N SER A 33 13.99 16.42 -7.48
CA SER A 33 13.18 17.61 -7.74
C SER A 33 11.75 17.42 -7.21
N PRO A 34 11.54 17.63 -5.89
CA PRO A 34 10.23 17.48 -5.25
C PRO A 34 9.12 18.32 -5.90
N GLU A 35 9.44 19.52 -6.40
CA GLU A 35 8.47 20.39 -7.08
C GLU A 35 7.99 19.76 -8.38
N SER A 36 8.92 19.21 -9.18
CA SER A 36 8.58 18.49 -10.40
C SER A 36 7.81 17.20 -10.10
N TYR A 37 8.12 16.55 -8.98
CA TYR A 37 7.38 15.39 -8.49
C TYR A 37 5.93 15.76 -8.16
N TYR A 38 5.67 16.89 -7.49
CA TYR A 38 4.30 17.32 -7.20
C TYR A 38 3.50 17.61 -8.47
N VAL A 39 4.09 18.28 -9.45
CA VAL A 39 3.45 18.48 -10.76
C VAL A 39 3.16 17.13 -11.43
N PHE A 40 4.10 16.17 -11.37
CA PHE A 40 3.86 14.83 -11.90
C PHE A 40 2.71 14.13 -11.16
N PHE A 41 2.72 14.19 -9.83
CA PHE A 41 1.69 13.60 -8.98
C PHE A 41 0.30 14.13 -9.36
N ASP A 42 0.13 15.45 -9.41
CA ASP A 42 -1.16 16.09 -9.71
C ASP A 42 -1.68 15.71 -11.11
N ASN A 43 -0.80 15.46 -12.07
CA ASN A 43 -1.19 15.14 -13.45
C ASN A 43 -1.40 13.64 -13.72
N TYR A 44 -0.67 12.75 -13.02
CA TYR A 44 -0.58 11.34 -13.40
C TYR A 44 -0.93 10.34 -12.29
N ALA A 45 -1.01 10.74 -11.02
CA ALA A 45 -1.26 9.81 -9.91
C ALA A 45 -2.59 9.05 -10.08
N GLN A 46 -3.67 9.75 -10.41
CA GLN A 46 -4.98 9.15 -10.64
C GLN A 46 -4.96 8.15 -11.82
N LEU A 47 -4.30 8.51 -12.93
CA LEU A 47 -4.18 7.65 -14.11
C LEU A 47 -3.38 6.38 -13.80
N LEU A 48 -2.33 6.49 -13.01
CA LEU A 48 -1.49 5.37 -12.58
C LEU A 48 -2.25 4.44 -11.62
N TYR A 49 -3.05 5.00 -10.71
CA TYR A 49 -3.89 4.23 -9.83
C TYR A 49 -4.98 3.48 -10.61
N VAL A 50 -5.76 4.17 -11.44
CA VAL A 50 -6.88 3.55 -12.18
C VAL A 50 -6.39 2.49 -13.17
N ASN A 51 -5.32 2.76 -13.91
CA ASN A 51 -4.87 1.85 -14.97
C ASN A 51 -3.94 0.76 -14.47
N TYR A 52 -3.17 1.02 -13.42
CA TYR A 52 -2.09 0.11 -13.02
C TYR A 52 -2.07 -0.21 -11.53
N ASN A 53 -3.04 0.31 -10.75
CA ASN A 53 -3.10 0.17 -9.30
C ASN A 53 -1.80 0.62 -8.62
N ILE A 54 -1.15 1.65 -9.18
CA ILE A 54 0.03 2.29 -8.61
C ILE A 54 -0.44 3.50 -7.79
N LEU A 55 -0.46 3.35 -6.47
CA LEU A 55 -0.82 4.42 -5.54
C LEU A 55 0.39 5.31 -5.24
N LEU A 56 0.54 6.41 -5.95
CA LEU A 56 1.56 7.39 -5.59
C LEU A 56 1.17 8.11 -4.30
N SER A 57 2.16 8.36 -3.44
CA SER A 57 1.99 9.23 -2.27
C SER A 57 2.49 10.63 -2.61
N LYS A 58 1.75 11.67 -2.21
CA LYS A 58 2.23 13.05 -2.40
C LYS A 58 3.46 13.31 -1.55
N TYR A 59 3.47 12.78 -0.33
CA TYR A 59 4.56 12.94 0.65
C TYR A 59 5.29 11.61 0.87
N THR A 60 6.40 11.67 1.61
CA THR A 60 7.15 10.47 2.04
C THR A 60 6.30 9.57 2.93
N TRP A 61 5.46 10.18 3.77
CA TRP A 61 4.45 9.47 4.55
C TRP A 61 3.13 9.38 3.80
N ASP A 62 2.44 8.27 4.01
CA ASP A 62 1.09 8.00 3.56
C ASP A 62 0.28 7.28 4.67
N ILE A 63 -0.93 6.85 4.30
CA ILE A 63 -1.83 6.15 5.23
C ILE A 63 -1.25 4.83 5.74
N ASP A 64 -0.48 4.10 4.92
CA ASP A 64 0.14 2.85 5.36
C ASP A 64 1.24 3.12 6.38
N ASN A 65 2.01 4.21 6.22
CA ASN A 65 2.98 4.64 7.23
C ASN A 65 2.28 4.99 8.55
N LEU A 66 1.16 5.71 8.48
CA LEU A 66 0.38 6.09 9.67
C LEU A 66 -0.19 4.86 10.40
N ILE A 67 -0.76 3.89 9.66
CA ILE A 67 -1.26 2.64 10.23
C ILE A 67 -0.13 1.87 10.94
N ASN A 68 1.03 1.72 10.30
CA ASN A 68 2.18 1.03 10.91
C ASN A 68 2.72 1.77 12.14
N HIS A 69 2.67 3.10 12.15
CA HIS A 69 3.03 3.90 13.33
C HIS A 69 2.11 3.59 14.52
N PHE A 70 0.81 3.45 14.29
CA PHE A 70 -0.13 3.08 15.35
C PHE A 70 0.01 1.64 15.83
N ILE A 71 0.27 0.70 14.93
CA ILE A 71 0.53 -0.71 15.32
C ILE A 71 1.76 -0.79 16.23
N SER A 72 2.80 0.01 15.95
CA SER A 72 4.02 0.05 16.76
C SER A 72 3.91 0.87 18.04
N HIS A 73 2.91 1.76 18.14
CA HIS A 73 2.66 2.60 19.31
C HIS A 73 1.17 2.59 19.69
N PRO A 74 0.63 1.45 20.17
CA PRO A 74 -0.81 1.29 20.38
C PRO A 74 -1.41 2.32 21.34
N THR A 75 -0.61 2.76 22.33
CA THR A 75 -1.01 3.74 23.35
C THR A 75 -1.30 5.14 22.79
N LEU A 76 -0.78 5.49 21.61
CA LEU A 76 -1.08 6.78 20.96
C LEU A 76 -2.56 6.92 20.59
N TYR A 77 -3.26 5.80 20.51
CA TYR A 77 -4.59 5.71 19.95
C TYR A 77 -5.68 5.38 20.99
N GLU A 78 -5.31 5.19 22.25
CA GLU A 78 -6.19 4.87 23.39
C GLU A 78 -7.09 6.06 23.80
N ASN A 79 -7.97 6.53 22.90
CA ASN A 79 -9.04 7.53 23.09
C ASN A 79 -8.79 8.96 22.59
N ASN A 80 -7.68 9.24 21.91
CA ASN A 80 -7.37 10.59 21.44
C ASN A 80 -7.57 10.75 19.92
N LYS A 81 -8.67 11.41 19.52
CA LYS A 81 -8.84 11.89 18.13
C LYS A 81 -7.82 12.96 17.75
N LEU A 82 -7.21 13.60 18.74
CA LEU A 82 -6.19 14.64 18.61
C LEU A 82 -4.90 14.12 19.22
N ILE A 83 -3.91 13.85 18.38
CA ILE A 83 -2.62 13.32 18.82
C ILE A 83 -1.58 14.42 18.66
N PRO A 84 -0.77 14.73 19.69
CA PRO A 84 0.27 15.76 19.60
C PRO A 84 1.21 15.47 18.43
N LEU A 85 1.52 16.47 17.61
CA LEU A 85 2.42 16.32 16.46
C LEU A 85 3.83 15.87 16.83
N THR A 86 4.24 16.11 18.08
CA THR A 86 5.49 15.62 18.66
C THR A 86 5.56 14.09 18.80
N SER A 87 4.42 13.41 18.71
CA SER A 87 4.33 11.94 18.78
C SER A 87 4.63 11.26 17.44
N PHE A 88 4.88 12.06 16.39
CA PHE A 88 5.17 11.58 15.04
C PHE A 88 6.58 11.99 14.61
N PRO A 89 7.26 11.18 13.78
CA PRO A 89 8.52 11.56 13.15
C PRO A 89 8.39 12.86 12.33
N VAL A 90 9.50 13.58 12.17
CA VAL A 90 9.52 14.88 11.48
C VAL A 90 9.07 14.74 10.03
N GLU A 91 9.40 13.62 9.40
CA GLU A 91 9.06 13.24 8.03
C GLU A 91 7.55 13.09 7.81
N ALA A 92 6.78 12.83 8.87
CA ALA A 92 5.31 12.74 8.83
C ALA A 92 4.65 14.11 8.72
N ARG A 93 5.32 15.19 9.17
CA ARG A 93 4.71 16.51 9.32
C ARG A 93 4.08 17.07 8.06
N PRO A 94 4.69 16.96 6.85
CA PRO A 94 4.05 17.43 5.63
C PRO A 94 2.72 16.72 5.33
N TYR A 95 2.65 15.41 5.57
CA TYR A 95 1.44 14.61 5.40
C TYR A 95 0.37 14.96 6.44
N LEU A 96 0.77 15.13 7.70
CA LEU A 96 -0.16 15.44 8.79
C LEU A 96 -0.68 16.88 8.76
N LYS A 97 -0.03 17.80 8.05
CA LYS A 97 -0.44 19.21 7.94
C LYS A 97 -1.86 19.35 7.41
N ASP A 98 -2.24 18.52 6.44
CA ASP A 98 -3.58 18.53 5.86
C ASP A 98 -4.65 18.01 6.84
N MET A 99 -4.22 17.37 7.93
CA MET A 99 -5.05 16.78 8.99
C MET A 99 -4.81 17.50 10.33
N GLN A 100 -4.21 18.68 10.33
CA GLN A 100 -3.75 19.35 11.55
C GLN A 100 -4.83 20.25 12.16
N LYS A 101 -4.89 20.30 13.50
CA LYS A 101 -5.65 21.28 14.28
C LYS A 101 -4.79 21.83 15.42
N GLY A 102 -4.20 23.01 15.22
CA GLY A 102 -3.20 23.56 16.15
C GLY A 102 -1.96 22.65 16.19
N ASP A 103 -1.47 22.30 17.38
CA ASP A 103 -0.29 21.42 17.55
C ASP A 103 -0.63 19.92 17.52
N TYR A 104 -1.83 19.57 17.07
CA TYR A 104 -2.35 18.20 17.06
C TYR A 104 -2.67 17.74 15.64
N ALA A 105 -2.46 16.45 15.38
CA ALA A 105 -3.00 15.76 14.22
C ALA A 105 -4.40 15.23 14.55
N LEU A 106 -5.37 15.54 13.69
CA LEU A 106 -6.74 15.05 13.73
C LEU A 106 -6.82 13.74 12.94
N MET A 107 -7.04 12.63 13.64
CA MET A 107 -7.10 11.33 13.01
C MET A 107 -8.45 11.09 12.33
N PRO A 108 -8.48 10.48 11.13
CA PRO A 108 -9.72 10.03 10.53
C PRO A 108 -10.48 9.10 11.47
N SER A 109 -11.78 9.33 11.64
CA SER A 109 -12.66 8.49 12.44
C SER A 109 -12.65 7.04 11.98
N TYR A 110 -12.46 6.82 10.69
CA TYR A 110 -12.48 5.50 10.08
C TYR A 110 -11.32 4.62 10.61
N LEU A 111 -10.16 5.23 10.92
CA LEU A 111 -9.04 4.52 11.57
C LEU A 111 -9.44 4.04 12.97
N THR A 112 -10.39 4.74 13.63
CA THR A 112 -10.78 4.39 15.01
C THR A 112 -11.54 3.09 15.08
N THR A 113 -12.19 2.74 13.98
CA THR A 113 -12.95 1.52 13.84
C THR A 113 -12.06 0.30 13.61
N ILE A 114 -10.86 0.49 13.06
CA ILE A 114 -10.00 -0.62 12.62
C ILE A 114 -8.73 -0.82 13.44
N LEU A 115 -8.26 0.21 14.14
CA LEU A 115 -7.05 0.18 14.95
C LEU A 115 -7.39 0.29 16.44
N THR A 116 -8.25 -0.60 16.93
CA THR A 116 -8.48 -0.72 18.38
C THR A 116 -7.31 -1.44 19.04
N PRO A 117 -7.01 -1.17 20.32
CA PRO A 117 -5.96 -1.90 21.05
C PRO A 117 -6.13 -3.41 20.98
N ASP A 118 -7.36 -3.91 21.07
CA ASP A 118 -7.68 -5.34 20.97
C ASP A 118 -7.29 -5.90 19.59
N ILE A 119 -7.66 -5.21 18.50
CA ILE A 119 -7.29 -5.63 17.15
C ILE A 119 -5.77 -5.59 16.97
N ILE A 120 -5.11 -4.53 17.42
CA ILE A 120 -3.64 -4.38 17.29
C ILE A 120 -2.91 -5.50 18.04
N ASN A 121 -3.34 -5.82 19.26
CA ASN A 121 -2.75 -6.90 20.06
C ASN A 121 -3.00 -8.29 19.45
N GLU A 122 -4.07 -8.43 18.68
CA GLU A 122 -4.43 -9.63 17.94
C GLU A 122 -3.94 -9.62 16.48
N LEU A 123 -2.98 -8.76 16.13
CA LEU A 123 -2.24 -8.88 14.87
C LEU A 123 -1.08 -9.87 15.02
N PRO A 124 -0.60 -10.46 13.90
CA PRO A 124 0.61 -11.25 13.93
C PRO A 124 1.80 -10.36 14.32
N SER A 125 2.76 -10.96 15.02
CA SER A 125 3.93 -10.25 15.55
C SER A 125 4.77 -9.65 14.41
N PRO A 126 5.53 -8.57 14.65
CA PRO A 126 6.45 -8.04 13.65
C PRO A 126 7.52 -9.07 13.23
N ARG A 127 7.90 -9.07 11.95
CA ARG A 127 8.98 -9.92 11.42
C ARG A 127 10.34 -9.46 11.95
N VAL A 128 11.28 -10.42 12.06
CA VAL A 128 12.67 -10.16 12.46
C VAL A 128 13.59 -9.94 11.26
N HIS A 129 13.22 -10.46 10.09
CA HIS A 129 14.04 -10.42 8.88
C HIS A 129 13.36 -9.62 7.76
N ASP A 130 14.15 -9.23 6.76
CA ASP A 130 13.63 -8.61 5.56
C ASP A 130 12.60 -9.51 4.86
N ILE A 131 11.60 -8.85 4.27
CA ILE A 131 10.54 -9.53 3.52
C ILE A 131 11.10 -10.20 2.27
N ILE A 132 10.61 -11.40 1.98
CA ILE A 132 10.95 -12.13 0.76
C ILE A 132 9.88 -11.87 -0.30
N ILE A 133 10.25 -11.34 -1.46
CA ILE A 133 9.32 -11.10 -2.56
C ILE A 133 9.68 -11.98 -3.75
N LYS A 134 8.73 -12.82 -4.20
CA LYS A 134 8.90 -13.71 -5.35
C LYS A 134 7.91 -13.37 -6.45
N TYR A 135 8.46 -12.96 -7.59
CA TYR A 135 7.71 -12.69 -8.81
C TYR A 135 7.80 -13.87 -9.77
N GLU A 136 6.77 -14.02 -10.59
CA GLU A 136 6.78 -14.97 -11.69
C GLU A 136 7.88 -14.63 -12.69
N ALA A 137 8.58 -15.65 -13.18
CA ALA A 137 9.77 -15.50 -14.04
C ALA A 137 10.86 -14.58 -13.44
N ALA A 138 10.86 -14.37 -12.12
CA ALA A 138 11.75 -13.46 -11.40
C ALA A 138 11.75 -12.01 -11.94
N ASN A 139 10.65 -11.57 -12.58
CA ASN A 139 10.55 -10.24 -13.16
C ASN A 139 9.47 -9.38 -12.45
N PRO A 140 9.87 -8.39 -11.63
CA PRO A 140 8.94 -7.52 -10.91
C PRO A 140 8.14 -6.57 -11.82
N TYR A 141 8.62 -6.32 -13.05
CA TYR A 141 8.01 -5.42 -14.03
C TYR A 141 7.23 -6.17 -15.12
N LYS A 142 7.14 -7.50 -15.02
CA LYS A 142 6.31 -8.30 -15.93
C LYS A 142 4.86 -7.80 -15.92
N GLU A 143 4.40 -7.39 -14.74
CA GLU A 143 3.04 -6.96 -14.48
C GLU A 143 3.05 -5.54 -13.94
N THR A 144 2.68 -4.59 -14.80
CA THR A 144 2.73 -3.16 -14.49
C THR A 144 1.94 -2.86 -13.21
N GLY A 145 2.63 -2.28 -12.24
CA GLY A 145 2.11 -1.90 -10.92
C GLY A 145 2.24 -2.95 -9.81
N LEU A 146 2.47 -4.23 -10.16
CA LEU A 146 2.55 -5.30 -9.16
C LEU A 146 3.71 -5.10 -8.18
N LYS A 147 4.89 -4.68 -8.67
CA LYS A 147 6.04 -4.34 -7.81
C LYS A 147 5.64 -3.32 -6.74
N TYR A 148 4.97 -2.25 -7.16
CA TYR A 148 4.58 -1.17 -6.27
C TYR A 148 3.54 -1.63 -5.24
N HIS A 149 2.59 -2.46 -5.66
CA HIS A 149 1.63 -3.10 -4.75
C HIS A 149 2.31 -3.99 -3.70
N PHE A 150 3.29 -4.79 -4.11
CA PHE A 150 4.07 -5.61 -3.18
C PHE A 150 4.96 -4.80 -2.26
N GLU A 151 5.55 -3.69 -2.72
CA GLU A 151 6.32 -2.77 -1.89
C GLU A 151 5.43 -2.04 -0.86
N ARG A 152 4.19 -1.72 -1.23
CA ARG A 152 3.19 -1.20 -0.29
C ARG A 152 2.87 -2.24 0.79
N LEU A 153 2.61 -3.49 0.40
CA LEU A 153 2.37 -4.59 1.34
C LEU A 153 3.58 -4.88 2.23
N ALA A 154 4.80 -4.70 1.71
CA ALA A 154 6.03 -4.91 2.46
C ALA A 154 6.19 -4.00 3.68
N LYS A 155 5.49 -2.84 3.71
CA LYS A 155 5.50 -1.93 4.86
C LYS A 155 4.93 -2.57 6.14
N TYR A 156 3.98 -3.48 5.99
CA TYR A 156 3.33 -4.18 7.10
C TYR A 156 4.27 -5.22 7.70
N GLN A 157 4.74 -4.97 8.93
CA GLN A 157 5.83 -5.75 9.54
C GLN A 157 5.47 -7.21 9.83
N PHE A 158 4.17 -7.53 9.95
CA PHE A 158 3.71 -8.89 10.18
C PHE A 158 3.74 -9.78 8.91
N ILE A 159 4.19 -9.25 7.77
CA ILE A 159 4.24 -9.95 6.48
C ILE A 159 5.68 -10.40 6.20
N THR A 160 5.90 -11.70 6.07
CA THR A 160 7.23 -12.32 5.88
C THR A 160 7.55 -12.58 4.42
N ARG A 161 6.55 -12.90 3.59
CA ARG A 161 6.75 -13.22 2.18
C ARG A 161 5.56 -12.86 1.32
N LEU A 162 5.84 -12.40 0.11
CA LEU A 162 4.88 -12.20 -0.97
C LEU A 162 5.27 -13.06 -2.18
N GLN A 163 4.30 -13.73 -2.77
CA GLN A 163 4.57 -14.60 -3.93
C GLN A 163 3.41 -14.61 -4.92
N THR A 164 3.70 -14.23 -6.17
CA THR A 164 2.77 -14.48 -7.28
C THR A 164 2.54 -15.98 -7.47
N TYR A 165 1.29 -16.38 -7.63
CA TYR A 165 0.92 -17.78 -7.82
C TYR A 165 0.50 -18.09 -9.25
N ARG A 166 -0.59 -17.47 -9.71
CA ARG A 166 -1.12 -17.73 -11.05
C ARG A 166 -1.93 -16.56 -11.59
N TYR A 167 -2.07 -16.54 -12.91
CA TYR A 167 -3.05 -15.73 -13.60
C TYR A 167 -4.46 -16.27 -13.38
N LEU A 168 -5.41 -15.36 -13.14
CA LEU A 168 -6.82 -15.73 -13.09
C LEU A 168 -7.33 -15.86 -14.52
N SER A 169 -7.60 -17.10 -14.94
CA SER A 169 -8.03 -17.42 -16.29
C SER A 169 -9.50 -17.04 -16.47
N ARG A 170 -9.77 -16.16 -17.44
CA ARG A 170 -11.07 -15.88 -18.12
C ARG A 170 -11.76 -14.55 -17.80
N ASN A 171 -11.58 -13.95 -16.62
CA ASN A 171 -12.10 -12.61 -16.33
C ASN A 171 -11.20 -11.93 -15.30
N LYS A 172 -11.08 -10.60 -15.38
CA LYS A 172 -10.55 -9.84 -14.24
C LYS A 172 -11.43 -10.08 -13.03
N ALA A 173 -10.83 -10.10 -11.85
CA ALA A 173 -11.58 -10.13 -10.62
C ALA A 173 -12.49 -8.90 -10.56
N ALA A 174 -13.73 -9.09 -10.11
CA ALA A 174 -14.66 -7.97 -9.93
C ALA A 174 -14.16 -7.00 -8.85
N PHE A 175 -13.48 -7.54 -7.83
CA PHE A 175 -12.92 -6.79 -6.72
C PHE A 175 -11.61 -7.44 -6.27
N ASP A 176 -10.62 -6.61 -5.96
CA ASP A 176 -9.42 -7.05 -5.24
C ASP A 176 -9.76 -7.19 -3.75
N ARG A 177 -9.23 -8.24 -3.13
CA ARG A 177 -9.42 -8.53 -1.69
C ARG A 177 -8.31 -9.41 -1.16
N PHE A 178 -8.15 -9.39 0.16
CA PHE A 178 -7.41 -10.39 0.91
C PHE A 178 -8.39 -11.40 1.52
N GLU A 179 -8.04 -12.67 1.45
CA GLU A 179 -8.80 -13.77 2.04
C GLU A 179 -7.87 -14.68 2.84
N VAL A 180 -8.37 -15.25 3.93
CA VAL A 180 -7.60 -16.19 4.74
C VAL A 180 -7.58 -17.54 4.02
N VAL A 181 -6.38 -18.03 3.73
CA VAL A 181 -6.15 -19.34 3.11
C VAL A 181 -5.73 -20.36 4.17
N GLY A 182 -4.99 -19.92 5.18
CA GLY A 182 -4.52 -20.75 6.29
C GLY A 182 -4.15 -19.90 7.50
N PRO A 183 -3.72 -20.54 8.60
CA PRO A 183 -3.41 -19.84 9.86
C PRO A 183 -2.22 -18.87 9.76
N ASP A 184 -1.34 -19.01 8.77
CA ASP A 184 -0.19 -18.16 8.50
C ASP A 184 -0.18 -17.61 7.06
N CYS A 185 -1.28 -17.77 6.32
CA CYS A 185 -1.30 -17.53 4.88
C CYS A 185 -2.59 -16.83 4.44
N LEU A 186 -2.41 -15.72 3.73
CA LEU A 186 -3.47 -14.98 3.06
C LEU A 186 -3.33 -15.12 1.55
N GLY A 187 -4.46 -15.18 0.86
CA GLY A 187 -4.58 -15.02 -0.57
C GLY A 187 -4.91 -13.57 -0.88
N GLY A 188 -4.32 -13.04 -1.95
CA GLY A 188 -4.60 -11.69 -2.44
C GLY A 188 -4.81 -11.69 -3.94
N ILE A 189 -5.62 -10.74 -4.41
CA ILE A 189 -5.79 -10.46 -5.83
C ILE A 189 -5.22 -9.08 -6.14
N PHE A 190 -4.43 -8.98 -7.20
CA PHE A 190 -3.98 -7.73 -7.77
C PHE A 190 -4.56 -7.60 -9.17
N THR A 191 -5.27 -6.52 -9.43
CA THR A 191 -5.86 -6.22 -10.75
C THR A 191 -5.30 -4.91 -11.31
N ASN A 192 -4.97 -4.93 -12.60
CA ASN A 192 -4.64 -3.73 -13.37
C ASN A 192 -5.52 -3.64 -14.64
N LYS A 193 -5.23 -2.69 -15.54
CA LYS A 193 -5.94 -2.49 -16.81
C LYS A 193 -5.87 -3.70 -17.75
N GLU A 194 -4.93 -4.62 -17.58
CA GLU A 194 -4.78 -5.75 -18.49
C GLU A 194 -5.33 -7.05 -17.90
N LYS A 195 -5.05 -7.34 -16.62
CA LYS A 195 -5.33 -8.65 -16.03
C LYS A 195 -5.42 -8.63 -14.51
N SER A 196 -5.79 -9.79 -13.95
CA SER A 196 -5.76 -10.05 -12.50
C SER A 196 -4.84 -11.22 -12.18
N ILE A 197 -4.11 -11.09 -11.08
CA ILE A 197 -3.11 -12.05 -10.61
C ILE A 197 -3.47 -12.45 -9.18
N TYR A 198 -3.45 -13.75 -8.93
CA TYR A 198 -3.54 -14.27 -7.58
C TYR A 198 -2.14 -14.42 -6.99
N TYR A 199 -1.96 -13.98 -5.75
CA TYR A 199 -0.72 -14.12 -5.00
C TYR A 199 -0.99 -14.59 -3.58
N TYR A 200 0.03 -15.17 -2.97
CA TYR A 200 0.05 -15.52 -1.57
C TYR A 200 0.86 -14.51 -0.77
N LEU A 201 0.44 -14.33 0.47
CA LEU A 201 1.06 -13.49 1.46
C LEU A 201 1.20 -14.32 2.74
N PHE A 202 2.42 -14.45 3.23
CA PHE A 202 2.73 -15.24 4.41
C PHE A 202 2.94 -14.33 5.62
N LEU A 203 2.37 -14.74 6.75
CA LEU A 203 2.42 -14.05 8.03
C LEU A 203 3.61 -14.56 8.86
N THR A 204 3.87 -13.90 9.98
CA THR A 204 4.96 -14.25 10.91
C THR A 204 4.66 -15.44 11.81
N GLU A 205 3.39 -15.73 12.06
CA GLU A 205 2.96 -16.80 12.95
C GLU A 205 1.70 -17.49 12.41
N ALA A 206 1.59 -18.80 12.70
CA ALA A 206 0.42 -19.59 12.38
C ALA A 206 -0.64 -19.46 13.48
N ASN A 207 -1.57 -18.52 13.30
CA ASN A 207 -2.72 -18.32 14.16
C ASN A 207 -3.91 -17.81 13.36
N LEU A 208 -4.99 -18.59 13.30
CA LEU A 208 -6.17 -18.27 12.48
C LEU A 208 -6.87 -16.97 12.91
N SER A 209 -6.95 -16.68 14.22
CA SER A 209 -7.55 -15.43 14.72
C SER A 209 -6.76 -14.23 14.20
N LYS A 210 -5.44 -14.27 14.37
CA LYS A 210 -4.53 -13.21 13.90
C LYS A 210 -4.51 -13.07 12.38
N ALA A 211 -4.61 -14.18 11.64
CA ALA A 211 -4.72 -14.15 10.19
C ALA A 211 -6.01 -13.45 9.72
N ASN A 212 -7.14 -13.68 10.39
CA ASN A 212 -8.39 -12.97 10.09
C ASN A 212 -8.24 -11.46 10.35
N ASN A 213 -7.66 -11.07 11.49
CA ASN A 213 -7.44 -9.65 11.80
C ASN A 213 -6.49 -8.97 10.81
N ALA A 214 -5.41 -9.65 10.43
CA ALA A 214 -4.49 -9.17 9.40
C ALA A 214 -5.20 -9.00 8.05
N ALA A 215 -6.02 -9.97 7.63
CA ALA A 215 -6.78 -9.87 6.38
C ALA A 215 -7.80 -8.73 6.42
N GLN A 216 -8.49 -8.54 7.54
CA GLN A 216 -9.45 -7.44 7.71
C GLN A 216 -8.76 -6.08 7.65
N LEU A 217 -7.66 -5.91 8.39
CA LEU A 217 -6.86 -4.69 8.38
C LEU A 217 -6.36 -4.38 6.97
N LEU A 218 -5.78 -5.35 6.27
CA LEU A 218 -5.25 -5.16 4.91
C LEU A 218 -6.36 -4.82 3.91
N ASN A 219 -7.49 -5.52 3.95
CA ASN A 219 -8.64 -5.18 3.11
C ASN A 219 -9.07 -3.75 3.32
N TYR A 220 -9.11 -3.30 4.57
CA TYR A 220 -9.50 -1.95 4.89
C TYR A 220 -8.46 -0.91 4.44
N ALA A 221 -7.20 -1.12 4.78
CA ALA A 221 -6.13 -0.17 4.46
C ALA A 221 -5.87 -0.04 2.96
N ILE A 222 -6.05 -1.13 2.21
CA ILE A 222 -5.67 -1.19 0.79
C ILE A 222 -6.88 -1.01 -0.13
N TYR A 223 -8.02 -1.62 0.19
CA TYR A 223 -9.22 -1.65 -0.66
C TYR A 223 -10.44 -0.99 -0.01
N GLY A 224 -10.36 -0.61 1.27
CA GLY A 224 -11.42 0.12 1.93
C GLY A 224 -11.69 1.40 1.17
N LYS A 225 -12.97 1.75 1.00
CA LYS A 225 -13.34 3.04 0.43
C LYS A 225 -12.73 4.12 1.33
N ILE A 226 -11.67 4.76 0.85
CA ILE A 226 -11.34 6.12 1.28
C ILE A 226 -12.53 6.94 0.80
N GLU A 227 -13.47 7.23 1.70
CA GLU A 227 -14.44 8.29 1.45
C GLU A 227 -13.63 9.58 1.27
N GLY A 228 -13.44 10.02 0.02
CA GLY A 228 -12.83 11.31 -0.30
C GLY A 228 -11.50 11.28 -1.07
N THR A 229 -11.42 10.56 -2.19
CA THR A 229 -10.70 11.11 -3.36
C THR A 229 -11.67 11.85 -4.26
#